data_AF-A0A928SPE5-F1
#
_entry.id   AF-A0A928SPE5-F1
#
_cell.length_a   1.000
_cell.length_b   1.000
_cell.length_c   1.000
_cell.angle_alpha   90.00
_cell.angle_beta   90.00
_cell.angle_gamma   90.00
#
_symmetry.space_group_name_H-M   'P 1'
#
loop_
_entity.id
_entity.type
_entity.pdbx_description
1 polymer ?
#
loop_
_entity_poly.entity_id
_entity_poly.type
_entity_poly.pdbx_seq_one_letter_code
_entity_poly.pdbx_strand_id
1 'polypeptide(L)'
;MSSMPRVIRFAPLALVLVALACAGSEEDADTTTSGGSAGLPSGGSGGSGASSGSGGASSGGKSGASGSGGGSTLAENGAACSASADCKSTWCVDGVCCDGNCTGACRSCKSSGKVGTCTLAVAGTDPEAECGDGTSACSGTCDGAGACAYPGAEKLCGATSCQNGKQSADSCDGAGACVTAEKDCGLFICAGSACLGSCQNDSDCVPTAFCNTSSGKCEAKKDDGKVCAQPNECTSGVCVSGVCCNTACDAPSACWTGQCLCDKTACATGEKCTTWYADVDGDGFGDKTKTKLGCETTGPNDGATYAKNGDDCFDTNPNAKPGQTAYFTADRGDGSYDYNCNLAKELQYPDVTGLTCGDCGLKIDSICYSCGVFPGINTYGFGCNATNKCSFTGAKSGYKQSVDCGQLGLLYSCEQCSATTNTGVSTKQGCR
;
A
#
# COMPACT_ATOMS: atom_id res chain seq x y z
N MET A 1 36.88 27.61 -20.67
CA MET A 1 35.95 28.76 -20.52
C MET A 1 34.62 28.20 -20.04
N SER A 2 34.03 28.78 -18.99
CA SER A 2 32.85 28.21 -18.32
C SER A 2 31.56 28.61 -19.03
N SER A 3 30.57 27.71 -19.04
CA SER A 3 29.19 28.02 -19.44
C SER A 3 28.22 27.30 -18.52
N MET A 4 27.41 28.05 -17.79
CA MET A 4 26.40 27.53 -16.86
C MET A 4 25.01 27.65 -17.49
N PRO A 5 24.09 26.67 -17.29
CA PRO A 5 22.71 26.82 -17.70
C PRO A 5 21.93 27.74 -16.74
N ARG A 6 21.02 28.54 -17.30
CA ARG A 6 20.16 29.49 -16.58
C ARG A 6 19.03 28.76 -15.84
N VAL A 7 18.89 29.00 -14.53
CA VAL A 7 17.73 28.55 -13.75
C VAL A 7 16.58 29.55 -13.93
N ILE A 8 15.46 29.10 -14.52
CA ILE A 8 14.22 29.88 -14.59
C ILE A 8 13.39 29.55 -13.33
N ARG A 9 13.09 30.56 -12.52
CA ARG A 9 12.17 30.43 -11.38
C ARG A 9 10.77 30.86 -11.81
N PHE A 10 9.81 29.95 -11.75
CA PHE A 10 8.39 30.29 -11.80
C PHE A 10 7.88 30.57 -10.38
N ALA A 11 7.09 31.65 -10.23
CA ALA A 11 6.40 31.96 -8.99
C ALA A 11 5.05 31.20 -8.94
N PRO A 12 4.59 30.74 -7.76
CA PRO A 12 3.31 30.06 -7.63
C PRO A 12 2.16 31.07 -7.68
N LEU A 13 1.16 30.80 -8.53
CA LEU A 13 -0.09 31.53 -8.57
C LEU A 13 -1.01 30.98 -7.46
N ALA A 14 -1.41 31.82 -6.51
CA ALA A 14 -2.26 31.40 -5.40
C ALA A 14 -3.72 31.19 -5.86
N LEU A 15 -4.18 29.94 -5.85
CA LEU A 15 -5.58 29.61 -6.13
C LEU A 15 -6.42 29.78 -4.86
N VAL A 16 -7.35 30.75 -4.88
CA VAL A 16 -8.30 30.98 -3.80
C VAL A 16 -9.43 29.94 -3.89
N LEU A 17 -9.46 28.97 -2.98
CA LEU A 17 -10.65 28.13 -2.79
C LEU A 17 -11.71 28.89 -2.00
N VAL A 18 -12.89 29.07 -2.61
CA VAL A 18 -14.10 29.48 -1.90
C VAL A 18 -14.75 28.21 -1.33
N ALA A 19 -14.72 28.07 -0.01
CA ALA A 19 -15.42 27.00 0.68
C ALA A 19 -16.92 27.33 0.78
N LEU A 20 -17.75 26.58 0.04
CA LEU A 20 -19.19 26.68 0.13
C LEU A 20 -19.68 25.78 1.28
N ALA A 21 -19.97 26.36 2.44
CA ALA A 21 -20.54 25.63 3.57
C ALA A 21 -22.04 25.40 3.32
N CYS A 22 -22.48 24.13 3.35
CA CYS A 22 -23.89 23.76 3.40
C CYS A 22 -24.21 23.26 4.81
N ALA A 23 -25.21 23.87 5.44
CA ALA A 23 -25.68 23.48 6.76
C ALA A 23 -27.07 22.84 6.64
N GLY A 24 -27.25 21.77 7.41
CA GLY A 24 -28.51 21.09 7.68
C GLY A 24 -28.17 19.87 8.53
N SER A 25 -28.85 19.52 9.60
CA SER A 25 -29.97 20.08 10.39
C SER A 25 -30.46 18.85 11.15
N GLU A 26 -30.59 18.93 12.47
CA GLU A 26 -30.94 17.79 13.31
C GLU A 26 -32.39 17.33 13.07
N GLU A 27 -32.66 16.02 13.21
CA GLU A 27 -33.97 15.54 13.67
C GLU A 27 -33.81 14.37 14.66
N ASP A 28 -34.39 14.53 15.84
CA ASP A 28 -34.46 13.54 16.91
C ASP A 28 -35.51 12.45 16.62
N ALA A 29 -35.27 11.23 17.12
CA ALA A 29 -36.29 10.20 17.24
C ALA A 29 -36.17 9.47 18.59
N ASP A 30 -36.82 10.04 19.61
CA ASP A 30 -37.12 9.36 20.87
C ASP A 30 -38.14 8.23 20.66
N THR A 31 -37.92 7.07 21.28
CA THR A 31 -39.01 6.16 21.67
C THR A 31 -38.67 5.45 22.98
N THR A 32 -38.96 6.11 24.08
CA THR A 32 -39.15 5.50 25.39
C THR A 32 -40.27 4.44 25.40
N THR A 33 -40.10 3.34 26.13
CA THR A 33 -41.21 2.72 26.88
C THR A 33 -40.67 2.06 28.15
N SER A 34 -41.33 2.36 29.27
CA SER A 34 -40.95 2.02 30.64
C SER A 34 -41.71 0.84 31.24
N GLY A 35 -41.13 0.18 32.26
CA GLY A 35 -41.87 -0.72 33.15
C GLY A 35 -41.15 -0.98 34.49
N GLY A 36 -41.53 -0.26 35.55
CA GLY A 36 -41.17 -0.58 36.94
C GLY A 36 -42.15 -1.59 37.57
N SER A 37 -42.19 -1.85 38.89
CA SER A 37 -41.63 -1.11 40.03
C SER A 37 -41.62 -1.96 41.33
N ALA A 38 -40.84 -1.49 42.33
CA ALA A 38 -41.08 -1.53 43.79
C ALA A 38 -41.03 -2.86 44.60
N GLY A 39 -40.46 -2.78 45.82
CA GLY A 39 -40.45 -3.89 46.80
C GLY A 39 -39.59 -3.69 48.07
N LEU A 40 -39.95 -2.75 48.95
CA LEU A 40 -39.49 -2.57 50.35
C LEU A 40 -40.72 -2.16 51.19
N PRO A 41 -40.78 -2.22 52.56
CA PRO A 41 -39.72 -2.49 53.55
C PRO A 41 -40.14 -3.39 54.77
N SER A 42 -39.29 -3.41 55.81
CA SER A 42 -39.61 -3.38 57.27
C SER A 42 -39.43 -4.60 58.19
N GLY A 43 -38.75 -4.35 59.33
CA GLY A 43 -38.72 -5.18 60.56
C GLY A 43 -37.40 -5.93 60.81
N GLY A 44 -36.64 -5.78 61.91
CA GLY A 44 -36.70 -4.81 63.02
C GLY A 44 -36.71 -5.44 64.42
N SER A 45 -35.65 -5.20 65.22
CA SER A 45 -35.57 -5.16 66.71
C SER A 45 -34.73 -6.23 67.47
N GLY A 46 -33.86 -5.75 68.37
CA GLY A 46 -33.38 -6.43 69.59
C GLY A 46 -32.16 -7.37 69.47
N GLY A 47 -31.21 -7.44 70.41
CA GLY A 47 -31.00 -6.62 71.62
C GLY A 47 -30.07 -7.29 72.65
N SER A 48 -29.03 -6.57 73.10
CA SER A 48 -28.36 -6.64 74.42
C SER A 48 -27.94 -7.98 75.07
N GLY A 49 -26.61 -8.21 75.13
CA GLY A 49 -25.85 -8.22 76.41
C GLY A 49 -25.71 -9.49 77.30
N ALA A 50 -24.54 -9.53 77.99
CA ALA A 50 -24.25 -10.16 79.29
C ALA A 50 -23.87 -11.68 79.41
N SER A 51 -22.54 -11.91 79.49
CA SER A 51 -21.80 -12.52 80.63
C SER A 51 -22.00 -13.97 81.14
N SER A 52 -20.84 -14.64 81.32
CA SER A 52 -20.41 -15.47 82.49
C SER A 52 -20.70 -16.98 82.62
N GLY A 53 -19.60 -17.76 82.69
CA GLY A 53 -19.41 -18.98 83.51
C GLY A 53 -19.80 -20.35 82.91
N SER A 54 -19.23 -21.51 83.30
CA SER A 54 -18.02 -21.80 84.11
C SER A 54 -17.75 -23.33 84.24
N GLY A 55 -16.47 -23.74 84.39
CA GLY A 55 -16.00 -25.11 84.80
C GLY A 55 -15.80 -26.11 83.64
N GLY A 56 -14.80 -27.01 83.59
CA GLY A 56 -13.65 -27.39 84.46
C GLY A 56 -12.99 -28.69 83.89
N ALA A 57 -11.94 -29.33 84.41
CA ALA A 57 -10.93 -29.02 85.44
C ALA A 57 -9.80 -30.12 85.41
N SER A 58 -8.71 -29.98 86.20
CA SER A 58 -7.65 -31.02 86.44
C SER A 58 -6.63 -31.28 85.29
N SER A 59 -5.33 -31.57 85.47
CA SER A 59 -4.41 -31.53 86.64
C SER A 59 -2.93 -31.74 86.25
N GLY A 60 -1.99 -31.20 87.07
CA GLY A 60 -0.54 -31.50 87.07
C GLY A 60 0.30 -30.44 86.30
N GLY A 61 1.34 -29.78 86.83
CA GLY A 61 2.25 -30.09 87.94
C GLY A 61 3.68 -30.28 87.36
N LYS A 62 4.75 -29.61 87.79
CA LYS A 62 5.10 -29.05 89.11
C LYS A 62 6.13 -27.90 89.00
N SER A 63 6.21 -27.10 90.08
CA SER A 63 7.39 -26.37 90.62
C SER A 63 8.02 -25.24 89.78
N GLY A 64 8.27 -24.04 90.35
CA GLY A 64 7.99 -23.62 91.73
C GLY A 64 8.47 -22.20 92.08
N ALA A 65 8.63 -21.97 93.39
CA ALA A 65 9.10 -20.73 94.05
C ALA A 65 8.15 -19.51 94.02
N SER A 66 7.16 -19.54 94.91
CA SER A 66 6.51 -18.32 95.43
C SER A 66 7.42 -17.60 96.41
N GLY A 67 7.61 -16.29 96.23
CA GLY A 67 8.11 -15.37 97.24
C GLY A 67 7.24 -14.12 97.25
N SER A 68 6.49 -13.90 98.33
CA SER A 68 5.68 -12.68 98.50
C SER A 68 6.26 -11.87 99.65
N GLY A 69 6.71 -10.65 99.33
CA GLY A 69 7.30 -9.70 100.27
C GLY A 69 7.33 -8.32 99.61
N GLY A 70 6.86 -7.29 100.32
CA GLY A 70 6.67 -5.95 99.76
C GLY A 70 7.98 -5.33 99.29
N GLY A 71 7.98 -4.84 98.05
CA GLY A 71 9.18 -4.40 97.34
C GLY A 71 9.17 -5.02 95.95
N SER A 72 8.28 -4.54 95.08
CA SER A 72 8.28 -4.95 93.67
C SER A 72 9.61 -4.51 93.06
N THR A 73 10.56 -5.44 92.95
CA THR A 73 11.79 -5.24 92.18
C THR A 73 11.40 -5.30 90.72
N LEU A 74 10.85 -4.18 90.24
CA LEU A 74 10.59 -3.93 88.84
C LEU A 74 11.80 -4.39 88.01
N ALA A 75 11.53 -5.05 86.90
CA ALA A 75 12.56 -5.65 86.06
C ALA A 75 13.38 -4.58 85.33
N GLU A 76 14.66 -4.88 85.11
CA GLU A 76 15.58 -4.04 84.34
C GLU A 76 15.23 -4.07 82.84
N ASN A 77 15.69 -3.06 82.12
CA ASN A 77 15.57 -3.03 80.66
C ASN A 77 16.19 -4.29 80.03
N GLY A 78 15.45 -4.92 79.12
CA GLY A 78 15.84 -6.14 78.41
C GLY A 78 15.34 -7.44 79.04
N ALA A 79 14.78 -7.40 80.24
CA ALA A 79 14.05 -8.52 80.83
C ALA A 79 12.70 -8.74 80.12
N ALA A 80 12.18 -9.96 80.12
CA ALA A 80 10.83 -10.25 79.62
C ALA A 80 9.75 -9.69 80.57
N CYS A 81 8.64 -9.21 80.01
CA CYS A 81 7.51 -8.63 80.74
C CYS A 81 6.17 -9.02 80.12
N SER A 82 5.09 -8.92 80.91
CA SER A 82 3.70 -9.11 80.45
C SER A 82 2.88 -7.83 80.55
N ALA A 83 3.30 -6.87 81.39
CA ALA A 83 2.68 -5.56 81.54
C ALA A 83 3.74 -4.47 81.78
N SER A 84 3.43 -3.23 81.42
CA SER A 84 4.29 -2.06 81.68
C SER A 84 4.62 -1.85 83.16
N ALA A 85 3.74 -2.32 84.06
CA ALA A 85 3.96 -2.29 85.51
C ALA A 85 5.02 -3.29 86.01
N ASP A 86 5.51 -4.20 85.16
CA ASP A 86 6.58 -5.14 85.49
C ASP A 86 7.97 -4.47 85.40
N CYS A 87 8.08 -3.34 84.71
CA CYS A 87 9.34 -2.74 84.26
C CYS A 87 9.72 -1.47 85.01
N LYS A 88 11.02 -1.29 85.33
CA LYS A 88 11.51 -0.06 86.00
C LYS A 88 11.26 1.21 85.21
N SER A 89 11.36 1.09 83.89
CA SER A 89 11.09 2.16 82.93
C SER A 89 9.61 2.52 82.80
N THR A 90 8.70 1.70 83.34
CA THR A 90 7.25 1.72 83.10
C THR A 90 6.81 1.45 81.65
N TRP A 91 7.69 0.84 80.83
CA TRP A 91 7.39 0.48 79.44
C TRP A 91 7.69 -1.00 79.19
N CYS A 92 6.65 -1.80 78.94
CA CYS A 92 6.76 -3.14 78.39
C CYS A 92 6.38 -3.09 76.91
N VAL A 93 7.36 -3.31 76.03
CA VAL A 93 7.20 -3.20 74.57
C VAL A 93 7.79 -4.48 73.94
N ASP A 94 7.10 -5.08 72.98
CA ASP A 94 7.48 -6.34 72.31
C ASP A 94 7.65 -7.56 73.25
N GLY A 95 7.09 -7.46 74.46
CA GLY A 95 7.27 -8.42 75.55
C GLY A 95 8.58 -8.28 76.32
N VAL A 96 9.32 -7.17 76.15
CA VAL A 96 10.54 -6.84 76.91
C VAL A 96 10.46 -5.46 77.57
N CYS A 97 11.10 -5.31 78.73
CA CYS A 97 11.17 -4.03 79.42
C CYS A 97 12.06 -3.07 78.63
N CYS A 98 11.49 -1.94 78.22
CA CYS A 98 12.12 -1.02 77.29
C CYS A 98 12.53 0.29 77.96
N ASP A 99 13.63 0.91 77.53
CA ASP A 99 14.10 2.21 78.04
C ASP A 99 13.14 3.38 77.79
N GLY A 100 12.21 3.24 76.84
CA GLY A 100 11.14 4.20 76.56
C GLY A 100 9.88 3.54 76.01
N ASN A 101 8.87 4.36 75.68
CA ASN A 101 7.59 3.91 75.12
C ASN A 101 7.69 3.28 73.72
N CYS A 102 8.85 3.42 73.07
CA CYS A 102 9.21 2.94 71.74
C CYS A 102 8.16 3.16 70.62
N THR A 103 7.42 4.28 70.69
CA THR A 103 6.36 4.58 69.71
C THR A 103 6.91 5.05 68.36
N GLY A 104 6.33 4.56 67.28
CA GLY A 104 6.59 4.97 65.89
C GLY A 104 7.08 3.79 65.06
N ALA A 105 6.73 3.76 63.78
CA ALA A 105 7.01 2.64 62.89
C ALA A 105 8.50 2.27 62.84
N CYS A 106 8.77 0.98 62.62
CA CYS A 106 10.10 0.41 62.47
C CYS A 106 10.97 0.64 63.70
N ARG A 107 10.39 0.37 64.88
CA ARG A 107 11.07 0.44 66.18
C ARG A 107 10.75 -0.82 66.96
N SER A 108 11.78 -1.50 67.46
CA SER A 108 11.61 -2.67 68.30
C SER A 108 12.63 -2.65 69.42
N CYS A 109 12.13 -2.82 70.63
CA CYS A 109 12.92 -2.98 71.84
C CYS A 109 13.43 -4.42 72.01
N LYS A 110 12.94 -5.35 71.19
CA LYS A 110 13.40 -6.74 71.10
C LYS A 110 14.54 -6.95 70.10
N SER A 111 14.98 -5.87 69.45
CA SER A 111 16.10 -5.85 68.49
C SER A 111 17.33 -6.63 68.99
N SER A 112 17.78 -7.62 68.21
CA SER A 112 18.88 -8.49 68.59
C SER A 112 20.17 -7.71 68.89
N GLY A 113 20.81 -8.00 70.03
CA GLY A 113 21.99 -7.26 70.50
C GLY A 113 21.72 -5.86 71.07
N LYS A 114 20.45 -5.42 71.13
CA LYS A 114 19.98 -4.16 71.74
C LYS A 114 18.75 -4.34 72.63
N VAL A 115 18.41 -5.58 73.00
CA VAL A 115 17.22 -5.93 73.78
C VAL A 115 17.08 -5.05 75.02
N GLY A 116 15.94 -4.35 75.15
CA GLY A 116 15.65 -3.39 76.21
C GLY A 116 16.01 -1.93 75.91
N THR A 117 16.63 -1.66 74.76
CA THR A 117 16.84 -0.30 74.24
C THR A 117 15.98 -0.11 73.00
N CYS A 118 15.18 0.95 72.95
CA CYS A 118 14.36 1.27 71.79
C CYS A 118 15.25 1.68 70.61
N THR A 119 15.47 0.77 69.67
CA THR A 119 16.24 1.04 68.46
C THR A 119 15.37 0.95 67.21
N LEU A 120 15.81 1.62 66.15
CA LEU A 120 15.27 1.40 64.81
C LEU A 120 15.46 -0.07 64.43
N ALA A 121 14.44 -0.65 63.80
CA ALA A 121 14.51 -1.98 63.22
C ALA A 121 15.61 -2.04 62.13
N VAL A 122 16.18 -3.23 61.92
CA VAL A 122 17.23 -3.41 60.90
C VAL A 122 16.63 -3.27 59.51
N ALA A 123 17.32 -2.59 58.60
CA ALA A 123 16.87 -2.44 57.22
C ALA A 123 16.58 -3.81 56.56
N GLY A 124 15.42 -3.94 55.92
CA GLY A 124 14.94 -5.21 55.35
C GLY A 124 14.28 -6.17 56.35
N THR A 125 14.04 -5.76 57.59
CA THR A 125 13.26 -6.53 58.58
C THR A 125 11.92 -5.85 58.88
N ASP A 126 10.93 -6.61 59.33
CA ASP A 126 9.70 -6.06 59.95
C ASP A 126 9.34 -6.94 61.17
N PRO A 127 9.95 -6.67 62.35
CA PRO A 127 9.81 -7.55 63.51
C PRO A 127 8.42 -7.53 64.14
N GLU A 128 7.71 -6.39 64.04
CA GLU A 128 6.43 -6.15 64.72
C GLU A 128 5.24 -6.06 63.72
N ALA A 129 5.48 -6.38 62.43
CA ALA A 129 4.51 -6.34 61.32
C ALA A 129 3.91 -4.93 61.05
N GLU A 130 4.72 -3.89 61.24
CA GLU A 130 4.31 -2.48 61.16
C GLU A 130 4.21 -1.96 59.72
N CYS A 131 4.95 -2.56 58.79
CA CYS A 131 4.97 -2.16 57.39
C CYS A 131 3.85 -2.78 56.55
N GLY A 132 2.93 -3.48 57.21
CA GLY A 132 1.68 -3.96 56.66
C GLY A 132 1.82 -5.26 55.87
N ASP A 133 0.82 -6.12 56.04
CA ASP A 133 0.52 -7.33 55.27
C ASP A 133 0.03 -7.02 53.84
N GLY A 134 0.66 -6.02 53.19
CA GLY A 134 0.38 -5.58 51.83
C GLY A 134 0.39 -6.78 50.88
N THR A 135 -0.57 -6.82 49.95
CA THR A 135 -0.91 -7.96 49.07
C THR A 135 0.33 -8.78 48.72
N SER A 136 0.45 -9.97 49.34
CA SER A 136 1.65 -10.75 49.75
C SER A 136 3.02 -10.60 49.07
N ALA A 137 3.10 -10.05 47.85
CA ALA A 137 4.34 -9.72 47.17
C ALA A 137 4.78 -8.24 47.32
N CYS A 138 3.88 -7.35 47.74
CA CYS A 138 4.12 -5.91 47.93
C CYS A 138 4.26 -5.47 49.39
N SER A 139 4.28 -6.40 50.34
CA SER A 139 4.48 -6.09 51.76
C SER A 139 5.79 -5.30 51.98
N GLY A 140 5.75 -4.31 52.86
CA GLY A 140 6.91 -3.46 53.14
C GLY A 140 7.91 -4.11 54.08
N THR A 141 9.08 -3.50 54.20
CA THR A 141 10.06 -3.78 55.26
C THR A 141 10.64 -2.48 55.77
N CYS A 142 11.21 -2.48 56.98
CA CYS A 142 11.81 -1.28 57.54
C CYS A 142 13.03 -0.82 56.75
N ASP A 143 13.18 0.50 56.61
CA ASP A 143 14.29 1.14 55.88
C ASP A 143 15.56 1.34 56.73
N GLY A 144 15.46 1.11 58.06
CA GLY A 144 16.53 1.38 59.02
C GLY A 144 16.67 2.84 59.47
N ALA A 145 15.81 3.74 58.98
CA ALA A 145 15.67 5.14 59.40
C ALA A 145 14.38 5.41 60.19
N GLY A 146 13.43 4.47 60.20
CA GLY A 146 12.16 4.56 60.94
C GLY A 146 10.94 4.74 60.04
N ALA A 147 11.04 4.34 58.77
CA ALA A 147 9.93 4.28 57.83
C ALA A 147 9.89 2.92 57.12
N CYS A 148 8.80 2.68 56.40
CA CYS A 148 8.59 1.48 55.61
C CYS A 148 9.02 1.70 54.17
N ALA A 149 9.88 0.81 53.68
CA ALA A 149 10.28 0.70 52.27
C ALA A 149 9.45 -0.40 51.60
N TYR A 150 8.79 -0.05 50.50
CA TYR A 150 7.95 -0.96 49.72
C TYR A 150 8.61 -1.29 48.37
N PRO A 151 8.38 -2.49 47.81
CA PRO A 151 8.82 -2.83 46.46
C PRO A 151 8.18 -1.92 45.40
N GLY A 152 8.93 -1.56 44.34
CA GLY A 152 8.43 -0.76 43.22
C GLY A 152 7.88 -1.61 42.08
N ALA A 153 7.65 -0.95 40.93
CA ALA A 153 7.00 -1.56 39.76
C ALA A 153 7.80 -2.71 39.12
N GLU A 154 9.08 -2.89 39.48
CA GLU A 154 9.89 -4.06 39.15
C GLU A 154 9.45 -5.35 39.87
N LYS A 155 8.70 -5.23 40.96
CA LYS A 155 8.15 -6.36 41.71
C LYS A 155 6.75 -6.70 41.20
N LEU A 156 6.64 -7.85 40.52
CA LEU A 156 5.35 -8.44 40.18
C LEU A 156 4.65 -8.97 41.44
N CYS A 157 3.34 -8.76 41.50
CA CYS A 157 2.47 -9.14 42.61
C CYS A 157 1.21 -9.91 42.21
N GLY A 158 0.95 -10.01 40.90
CA GLY A 158 -0.09 -10.86 40.32
C GLY A 158 0.37 -11.46 38.99
N ALA A 159 -0.58 -11.94 38.19
CA ALA A 159 -0.28 -12.62 36.94
C ALA A 159 -0.24 -11.65 35.76
N THR A 160 0.77 -11.77 34.90
CA THR A 160 0.72 -11.13 33.58
C THR A 160 -0.38 -11.79 32.75
N SER A 161 -1.21 -10.99 32.08
CA SER A 161 -2.19 -11.45 31.11
C SER A 161 -2.10 -10.60 29.84
N CYS A 162 -2.52 -11.14 28.70
CA CYS A 162 -2.67 -10.35 27.49
C CYS A 162 -3.97 -10.76 26.79
N GLN A 163 -4.87 -9.79 26.63
CA GLN A 163 -6.20 -9.97 26.04
C GLN A 163 -6.54 -8.71 25.23
N ASN A 164 -7.26 -8.85 24.12
CA ASN A 164 -7.76 -7.73 23.32
C ASN A 164 -6.68 -6.70 22.92
N GLY A 165 -5.45 -7.13 22.65
CA GLY A 165 -4.34 -6.25 22.26
C GLY A 165 -3.72 -5.45 23.41
N LYS A 166 -4.08 -5.74 24.67
CA LYS A 166 -3.47 -5.15 25.86
C LYS A 166 -2.80 -6.23 26.71
N GLN A 167 -1.55 -5.98 27.08
CA GLN A 167 -0.85 -6.72 28.12
C GLN A 167 -1.05 -6.01 29.47
N SER A 168 -1.59 -6.71 30.45
CA SER A 168 -1.76 -6.24 31.82
C SER A 168 -0.81 -7.01 32.73
N ALA A 169 -0.11 -6.29 33.61
CA ALA A 169 0.77 -6.88 34.61
C ALA A 169 0.52 -6.23 35.97
N ASP A 170 0.26 -7.04 36.99
CA ASP A 170 0.11 -6.55 38.36
C ASP A 170 1.49 -6.40 39.01
N SER A 171 1.87 -5.17 39.35
CA SER A 171 3.14 -4.83 40.01
C SER A 171 2.94 -3.89 41.20
N CYS A 172 3.93 -3.81 42.07
CA CYS A 172 3.86 -2.97 43.28
C CYS A 172 4.03 -1.49 42.94
N ASP A 173 3.28 -0.62 43.61
CA ASP A 173 3.28 0.83 43.36
C ASP A 173 4.38 1.62 44.11
N GLY A 174 5.19 0.96 44.96
CA GLY A 174 6.14 1.62 45.85
C GLY A 174 5.51 2.22 47.13
N ALA A 175 4.20 2.03 47.34
CA ALA A 175 3.46 2.40 48.56
C ALA A 175 2.77 1.19 49.24
N GLY A 176 2.99 -0.02 48.72
CA GLY A 176 2.52 -1.29 49.29
C GLY A 176 1.26 -1.87 48.63
N ALA A 177 0.71 -1.19 47.62
CA ALA A 177 -0.41 -1.71 46.84
C ALA A 177 0.08 -2.48 45.61
N CYS A 178 -0.61 -3.58 45.30
CA CYS A 178 -0.50 -4.26 44.02
C CYS A 178 -1.45 -3.59 43.02
N VAL A 179 -0.91 -3.05 41.93
CA VAL A 179 -1.66 -2.28 40.93
C VAL A 179 -1.46 -2.87 39.53
N THR A 180 -2.53 -2.91 38.74
CA THR A 180 -2.47 -3.39 37.36
C THR A 180 -1.93 -2.30 36.43
N ALA A 181 -0.74 -2.52 35.87
CA ALA A 181 -0.20 -1.71 34.79
C ALA A 181 -0.63 -2.28 33.44
N GLU A 182 -1.34 -1.49 32.62
CA GLU A 182 -1.64 -1.85 31.23
C GLU A 182 -0.57 -1.32 30.25
N LYS A 183 -0.27 -2.14 29.24
CA LYS A 183 0.54 -1.80 28.08
C LYS A 183 -0.20 -2.21 26.82
N ASP A 184 -0.39 -1.27 25.91
CA ASP A 184 -0.92 -1.54 24.57
C ASP A 184 0.12 -2.29 23.71
N CYS A 185 -0.30 -3.33 22.99
CA CYS A 185 0.56 -4.08 22.06
C CYS A 185 0.77 -3.36 20.72
N GLY A 186 0.03 -2.27 20.46
CA GLY A 186 0.06 -1.52 19.23
C GLY A 186 -0.43 -2.37 18.05
N LEU A 187 0.46 -2.65 17.12
CA LEU A 187 0.14 -3.45 15.92
C LEU A 187 0.45 -4.95 16.08
N PHE A 188 0.99 -5.38 17.22
CA PHE A 188 1.28 -6.78 17.52
C PHE A 188 0.11 -7.46 18.23
N ILE A 189 -0.07 -8.77 18.02
CA ILE A 189 -1.02 -9.55 18.81
C ILE A 189 -0.47 -9.91 20.21
N CYS A 190 -1.37 -10.33 21.08
CA CYS A 190 -1.03 -11.07 22.30
C CYS A 190 -0.58 -12.49 21.94
N ALA A 191 0.61 -12.90 22.42
CA ALA A 191 1.07 -14.28 22.40
C ALA A 191 1.18 -14.80 23.84
N GLY A 192 0.25 -15.67 24.23
CA GLY A 192 0.12 -16.10 25.63
C GLY A 192 -0.24 -14.91 26.53
N SER A 193 0.61 -14.61 27.50
CA SER A 193 0.41 -13.54 28.48
C SER A 193 1.12 -12.22 28.16
N ALA A 194 1.75 -12.07 26.99
CA ALA A 194 2.49 -10.86 26.62
C ALA A 194 2.21 -10.38 25.18
N CYS A 195 2.45 -9.11 24.91
CA CYS A 195 2.52 -8.60 23.54
C CYS A 195 3.73 -9.21 22.82
N LEU A 196 3.59 -9.56 21.54
CA LEU A 196 4.75 -9.78 20.69
C LEU A 196 5.56 -8.48 20.53
N GLY A 197 6.89 -8.62 20.42
CA GLY A 197 7.82 -7.52 20.14
C GLY A 197 8.40 -7.55 18.73
N SER A 198 8.16 -8.63 18.00
CA SER A 198 8.55 -8.84 16.61
C SER A 198 7.59 -9.81 15.92
N CYS A 199 7.52 -9.73 14.60
CA CYS A 199 6.73 -10.62 13.76
C CYS A 199 7.64 -11.44 12.83
N GLN A 200 7.17 -12.63 12.44
CA GLN A 200 7.71 -13.47 11.38
C GLN A 200 6.75 -13.55 10.18
N ASN A 201 5.45 -13.36 10.42
CA ASN A 201 4.40 -13.39 9.40
C ASN A 201 3.19 -12.54 9.84
N ASP A 202 2.22 -12.34 8.94
CA ASP A 202 1.08 -11.43 9.19
C ASP A 202 0.17 -11.85 10.35
N SER A 203 0.16 -13.14 10.76
CA SER A 203 -0.65 -13.58 11.92
C SER A 203 -0.10 -13.14 13.27
N ASP A 204 1.15 -12.67 13.32
CA ASP A 204 1.75 -12.04 14.51
C ASP A 204 1.28 -10.58 14.68
N CYS A 205 0.55 -10.05 13.70
CA CYS A 205 0.08 -8.67 13.63
C CYS A 205 -1.45 -8.59 13.76
N VAL A 206 -1.96 -7.45 14.23
CA VAL A 206 -3.40 -7.16 14.22
C VAL A 206 -3.94 -7.14 12.77
N PRO A 207 -5.24 -7.43 12.51
CA PRO A 207 -5.75 -7.57 11.14
C PRO A 207 -5.55 -6.34 10.23
N THR A 208 -5.46 -5.15 10.82
CA THR A 208 -5.19 -3.85 10.16
C THR A 208 -3.69 -3.60 9.91
N ALA A 209 -2.83 -4.56 10.20
CA ALA A 209 -1.39 -4.51 10.02
C ALA A 209 -0.89 -5.72 9.21
N PHE A 210 0.34 -5.63 8.72
CA PHE A 210 1.08 -6.69 8.04
C PHE A 210 2.49 -6.79 8.64
N CYS A 211 3.14 -7.94 8.49
CA CYS A 211 4.51 -8.12 8.96
C CYS A 211 5.50 -7.70 7.87
N ASN A 212 6.25 -6.62 8.12
CA ASN A 212 7.46 -6.34 7.36
C ASN A 212 8.58 -7.28 7.86
N THR A 213 8.65 -8.46 7.27
CA THR A 213 9.61 -9.53 7.61
C THR A 213 11.08 -9.12 7.49
N SER A 214 11.40 -8.08 6.71
CA SER A 214 12.77 -7.54 6.61
C SER A 214 13.18 -6.72 7.84
N SER A 215 12.20 -6.19 8.60
CA SER A 215 12.42 -5.44 9.84
C SER A 215 11.97 -6.19 11.10
N GLY A 216 11.19 -7.26 10.92
CA GLY A 216 10.50 -7.98 12.00
C GLY A 216 9.41 -7.17 12.69
N LYS A 217 8.85 -6.14 12.03
CA LYS A 217 7.83 -5.25 12.62
C LYS A 217 6.47 -5.37 11.95
N CYS A 218 5.42 -5.28 12.76
CA CYS A 218 4.07 -5.03 12.27
C CYS A 218 3.95 -3.56 11.85
N GLU A 219 3.58 -3.34 10.59
CA GLU A 219 3.29 -2.02 10.00
C GLU A 219 1.81 -1.95 9.62
N ALA A 220 1.20 -0.77 9.70
CA ALA A 220 -0.19 -0.60 9.31
C ALA A 220 -0.37 -0.88 7.81
N LYS A 221 -1.46 -1.59 7.47
CA LYS A 221 -1.85 -1.79 6.06
C LYS A 221 -2.16 -0.45 5.41
N LYS A 222 -1.90 -0.38 4.12
CA LYS A 222 -1.97 0.80 3.29
C LYS A 222 -3.31 0.82 2.54
N ASP A 223 -3.90 2.00 2.50
CA ASP A 223 -5.12 2.23 1.71
C ASP A 223 -4.89 2.03 0.21
N ASP A 224 -5.99 1.87 -0.52
CA ASP A 224 -5.95 1.83 -1.98
C ASP A 224 -5.34 3.13 -2.56
N GLY A 225 -4.55 2.99 -3.62
CA GLY A 225 -3.80 4.08 -4.26
C GLY A 225 -2.44 4.39 -3.62
N LYS A 226 -2.06 3.73 -2.52
CA LYS A 226 -0.70 3.81 -1.95
C LYS A 226 0.27 2.85 -2.64
N VAL A 227 1.57 3.15 -2.57
CA VAL A 227 2.62 2.30 -3.14
C VAL A 227 2.87 1.06 -2.26
N CYS A 228 2.91 -0.10 -2.90
CA CYS A 228 3.18 -1.41 -2.29
C CYS A 228 4.24 -2.18 -3.09
N ALA A 229 4.96 -3.08 -2.42
CA ALA A 229 5.79 -4.09 -3.07
C ALA A 229 5.14 -5.48 -3.05
N GLN A 230 4.28 -5.78 -2.06
CA GLN A 230 3.60 -7.05 -1.85
C GLN A 230 2.09 -6.86 -1.57
N PRO A 231 1.23 -7.86 -1.86
CA PRO A 231 -0.22 -7.74 -1.68
C PRO A 231 -0.66 -7.59 -0.22
N ASN A 232 0.07 -8.17 0.74
CA ASN A 232 -0.27 -8.09 2.16
C ASN A 232 -0.09 -6.70 2.78
N GLU A 233 0.70 -5.84 2.15
CA GLU A 233 0.84 -4.42 2.55
C GLU A 233 -0.46 -3.63 2.41
N CYS A 234 -1.42 -4.12 1.62
CA CYS A 234 -2.63 -3.40 1.24
C CYS A 234 -3.83 -3.83 2.09
N THR A 235 -4.69 -2.89 2.44
CA THR A 235 -5.95 -3.17 3.17
C THR A 235 -6.86 -4.10 2.38
N SER A 236 -6.85 -4.01 1.05
CA SER A 236 -7.55 -4.91 0.12
C SER A 236 -6.90 -6.31 -0.03
N GLY A 237 -5.66 -6.49 0.41
CA GLY A 237 -4.85 -7.67 0.09
C GLY A 237 -4.40 -7.76 -1.36
N VAL A 238 -4.49 -6.68 -2.15
CA VAL A 238 -4.15 -6.66 -3.59
C VAL A 238 -3.15 -5.55 -3.91
N CYS A 239 -1.97 -5.94 -4.41
CA CYS A 239 -0.95 -5.04 -4.93
C CYS A 239 -0.75 -5.32 -6.43
N VAL A 240 -1.12 -4.36 -7.29
CA VAL A 240 -1.04 -4.48 -8.75
C VAL A 240 -0.30 -3.26 -9.30
N SER A 241 0.65 -3.48 -10.22
CA SER A 241 1.48 -2.40 -10.79
C SER A 241 2.24 -1.56 -9.74
N GLY A 242 2.51 -2.12 -8.55
CA GLY A 242 3.15 -1.43 -7.42
C GLY A 242 2.21 -0.51 -6.62
N VAL A 243 0.89 -0.60 -6.82
CA VAL A 243 -0.13 0.21 -6.15
C VAL A 243 -1.18 -0.70 -5.50
N CYS A 244 -1.56 -0.38 -4.26
CA CYS A 244 -2.66 -1.04 -3.57
C CYS A 244 -3.96 -0.77 -4.31
N CYS A 245 -4.70 -1.83 -4.63
CA CYS A 245 -5.89 -1.74 -5.47
C CYS A 245 -7.11 -2.36 -4.79
N ASN A 246 -8.29 -1.81 -5.04
CA ASN A 246 -9.53 -2.35 -4.50
C ASN A 246 -9.86 -3.78 -5.00
N THR A 247 -9.32 -4.17 -6.16
CA THR A 247 -9.45 -5.51 -6.75
C THR A 247 -8.28 -5.82 -7.69
N ALA A 248 -8.11 -7.08 -8.09
CA ALA A 248 -7.14 -7.46 -9.11
C ALA A 248 -7.57 -6.90 -10.48
N CYS A 249 -6.61 -6.41 -11.27
CA CYS A 249 -6.88 -5.83 -12.57
C CYS A 249 -6.61 -6.81 -13.70
N ASP A 250 -7.61 -7.03 -14.56
CA ASP A 250 -7.43 -7.79 -15.79
C ASP A 250 -6.55 -7.01 -16.78
N ALA A 251 -5.44 -7.62 -17.19
CA ALA A 251 -4.54 -7.05 -18.19
C ALA A 251 -5.30 -6.81 -19.51
N PRO A 252 -5.07 -5.68 -20.20
CA PRO A 252 -3.98 -4.71 -20.02
C PRO A 252 -4.28 -3.56 -19.04
N SER A 253 -5.39 -3.62 -18.27
CA SER A 253 -5.69 -2.62 -17.23
C SER A 253 -4.64 -2.65 -16.11
N ALA A 254 -4.37 -1.51 -15.48
CA ALA A 254 -3.41 -1.38 -14.39
C ALA A 254 -4.04 -0.65 -13.20
N CYS A 255 -3.46 -0.83 -12.00
CA CYS A 255 -3.95 -0.08 -10.85
C CYS A 255 -3.46 1.37 -10.87
N TRP A 256 -4.40 2.31 -10.85
CA TRP A 256 -4.15 3.74 -10.79
C TRP A 256 -5.05 4.34 -9.70
N THR A 257 -4.47 5.09 -8.76
CA THR A 257 -5.21 5.73 -7.65
C THR A 257 -6.13 4.78 -6.85
N GLY A 258 -5.81 3.49 -6.81
CA GLY A 258 -6.57 2.49 -6.06
C GLY A 258 -7.64 1.73 -6.84
N GLN A 259 -7.79 2.02 -8.13
CA GLN A 259 -8.78 1.39 -9.01
C GLN A 259 -8.11 0.87 -10.29
N CYS A 260 -8.70 -0.16 -10.90
CA CYS A 260 -8.25 -0.67 -12.18
C CYS A 260 -8.68 0.27 -13.32
N LEU A 261 -7.72 0.98 -13.92
CA LEU A 261 -7.94 1.92 -15.01
C LEU A 261 -7.18 1.49 -16.28
N CYS A 262 -7.76 1.82 -17.43
CA CYS A 262 -7.17 1.63 -18.77
C CYS A 262 -6.43 2.91 -19.17
N ASP A 263 -5.09 2.91 -19.13
CA ASP A 263 -4.24 4.13 -19.20
C ASP A 263 -4.86 5.35 -18.47
N LYS A 264 -5.05 5.18 -17.15
CA LYS A 264 -5.64 6.18 -16.23
C LYS A 264 -7.10 6.56 -16.51
N THR A 265 -7.77 5.93 -17.47
CA THR A 265 -9.18 6.13 -17.78
C THR A 265 -10.03 5.02 -17.18
N ALA A 266 -11.12 5.38 -16.48
CA ALA A 266 -12.12 4.40 -16.03
C ALA A 266 -13.01 4.02 -17.21
N CYS A 267 -13.09 2.73 -17.53
CA CYS A 267 -14.02 2.21 -18.55
C CYS A 267 -15.42 1.98 -17.95
N ALA A 268 -16.45 1.92 -18.80
CA ALA A 268 -17.79 1.64 -18.31
C ALA A 268 -17.89 0.19 -17.78
N THR A 269 -18.87 -0.06 -16.91
CA THR A 269 -19.03 -1.38 -16.26
C THR A 269 -19.18 -2.50 -17.29
N GLY A 270 -18.24 -3.44 -17.29
CA GLY A 270 -18.21 -4.58 -18.22
C GLY A 270 -17.42 -4.35 -19.52
N GLU A 271 -16.92 -3.14 -19.77
CA GLU A 271 -16.03 -2.88 -20.90
C GLU A 271 -14.61 -3.39 -20.64
N LYS A 272 -13.95 -3.83 -21.71
CA LYS A 272 -12.55 -4.24 -21.66
C LYS A 272 -11.63 -3.06 -21.93
N CYS A 273 -10.46 -3.08 -21.31
CA CYS A 273 -9.32 -2.29 -21.76
C CYS A 273 -8.72 -2.95 -23.01
N THR A 274 -8.62 -2.23 -24.12
CA THR A 274 -8.12 -2.78 -25.40
C THR A 274 -6.99 -1.93 -25.96
N THR A 275 -6.18 -2.52 -26.83
CA THR A 275 -5.21 -1.77 -27.64
C THR A 275 -5.94 -1.05 -28.78
N TRP A 276 -5.53 0.19 -29.01
CA TRP A 276 -5.94 1.05 -30.11
C TRP A 276 -4.68 1.55 -30.85
N TYR A 277 -4.83 1.90 -32.11
CA TYR A 277 -3.76 2.27 -33.02
C TYR A 277 -3.99 3.70 -33.49
N ALA A 278 -2.96 4.55 -33.48
CA ALA A 278 -3.10 5.93 -33.96
C ALA A 278 -3.54 5.92 -35.44
N ASP A 279 -4.58 6.70 -35.75
CA ASP A 279 -5.22 6.84 -37.07
C ASP A 279 -5.19 8.33 -37.40
N VAL A 280 -4.06 8.79 -37.94
CA VAL A 280 -3.70 10.21 -38.10
C VAL A 280 -4.37 10.83 -39.31
N ASP A 281 -4.66 10.04 -40.35
CA ASP A 281 -5.32 10.51 -41.57
C ASP A 281 -6.83 10.24 -41.62
N GLY A 282 -7.37 9.46 -40.68
CA GLY A 282 -8.80 9.31 -40.43
C GLY A 282 -9.48 8.28 -41.32
N ASP A 283 -8.74 7.29 -41.82
CA ASP A 283 -9.23 6.33 -42.81
C ASP A 283 -9.80 5.02 -42.24
N GLY A 284 -9.69 4.84 -40.91
CA GLY A 284 -10.26 3.72 -40.15
C GLY A 284 -9.27 2.59 -39.86
N PHE A 285 -8.04 2.70 -40.35
CA PHE A 285 -6.89 1.88 -39.99
C PHE A 285 -5.86 2.76 -39.26
N GLY A 286 -4.98 2.16 -38.48
CA GLY A 286 -3.95 2.90 -37.76
C GLY A 286 -2.63 2.15 -37.68
N ASP A 287 -1.59 2.84 -37.25
CA ASP A 287 -0.22 2.31 -37.22
C ASP A 287 -0.02 1.30 -36.07
N LYS A 288 0.19 0.02 -36.40
CA LYS A 288 0.56 -1.06 -35.44
C LYS A 288 1.74 -0.76 -34.51
N THR A 289 2.61 0.17 -34.87
CA THR A 289 3.76 0.59 -34.05
C THR A 289 3.42 1.72 -33.08
N LYS A 290 2.35 2.47 -33.33
CA LYS A 290 1.85 3.57 -32.49
C LYS A 290 0.60 3.13 -31.70
N THR A 291 0.81 2.27 -30.71
CA THR A 291 -0.29 1.75 -29.88
C THR A 291 -0.58 2.61 -28.66
N LYS A 292 -1.85 2.61 -28.22
CA LYS A 292 -2.29 3.15 -26.94
C LYS A 292 -3.39 2.27 -26.35
N LEU A 293 -3.57 2.30 -25.03
CA LEU A 293 -4.69 1.61 -24.38
C LEU A 293 -5.89 2.55 -24.27
N GLY A 294 -7.09 2.00 -24.50
CA GLY A 294 -8.35 2.72 -24.39
C GLY A 294 -9.51 1.76 -24.11
N CYS A 295 -10.61 2.30 -23.61
CA CYS A 295 -11.81 1.51 -23.35
C CYS A 295 -12.42 1.01 -24.66
N GLU A 296 -13.02 -0.17 -24.64
CA GLU A 296 -13.47 -0.88 -25.84
C GLU A 296 -14.43 -0.07 -26.73
N THR A 297 -15.20 0.88 -26.19
CA THR A 297 -16.14 1.71 -26.98
C THR A 297 -15.62 3.10 -27.31
N THR A 298 -14.91 3.77 -26.38
CA THR A 298 -14.52 5.18 -26.52
C THR A 298 -13.10 5.40 -27.05
N GLY A 299 -12.21 4.41 -26.93
CA GLY A 299 -10.79 4.59 -27.20
C GLY A 299 -10.07 5.50 -26.20
N PRO A 300 -8.82 5.89 -26.50
CA PRO A 300 -8.01 6.80 -25.68
C PRO A 300 -8.52 8.25 -25.75
N ASN A 301 -8.65 8.91 -24.61
CA ASN A 301 -9.19 10.27 -24.49
C ASN A 301 -8.08 11.35 -24.34
N ASP A 302 -7.15 11.44 -25.30
CA ASP A 302 -6.07 12.45 -25.28
C ASP A 302 -6.15 13.51 -26.39
N GLY A 303 -7.17 13.42 -27.25
CA GLY A 303 -7.41 14.34 -28.37
C GLY A 303 -6.81 13.90 -29.71
N ALA A 304 -6.11 12.77 -29.77
CA ALA A 304 -5.75 12.12 -31.04
C ALA A 304 -6.85 11.17 -31.54
N THR A 305 -6.79 10.84 -32.81
CA THR A 305 -7.68 9.89 -33.49
C THR A 305 -7.07 8.48 -33.49
N TYR A 306 -7.94 7.46 -33.34
CA TYR A 306 -7.53 6.08 -33.14
C TYR A 306 -8.46 5.07 -33.83
N ALA A 307 -7.87 4.07 -34.48
CA ALA A 307 -8.54 2.91 -35.04
C ALA A 307 -8.40 1.68 -34.14
N LYS A 308 -9.32 0.72 -34.30
CA LYS A 308 -9.20 -0.62 -33.71
C LYS A 308 -8.38 -1.59 -34.56
N ASN A 309 -8.20 -1.30 -35.85
CA ASN A 309 -7.35 -2.11 -36.72
C ASN A 309 -5.98 -1.42 -36.87
N GLY A 310 -4.91 -2.17 -36.65
CA GLY A 310 -3.51 -1.74 -36.76
C GLY A 310 -2.85 -2.03 -38.12
N ASP A 311 -3.63 -2.49 -39.11
CA ASP A 311 -3.10 -2.98 -40.39
C ASP A 311 -2.70 -1.87 -41.39
N ASP A 312 -2.64 -0.60 -40.96
CA ASP A 312 -2.17 0.50 -41.81
C ASP A 312 -0.68 0.34 -42.16
N CYS A 313 -0.35 0.61 -43.42
CA CYS A 313 1.01 0.61 -43.95
C CYS A 313 1.59 2.02 -44.17
N PHE A 314 0.78 3.08 -44.10
CA PHE A 314 1.21 4.48 -44.16
C PHE A 314 0.19 5.49 -43.59
N ASP A 315 0.11 5.52 -42.25
CA ASP A 315 -0.66 6.40 -41.33
C ASP A 315 -0.36 7.92 -41.45
N THR A 316 -0.31 8.44 -42.69
CA THR A 316 -0.34 9.88 -43.05
C THR A 316 -0.94 10.12 -44.44
N ASN A 317 -1.50 9.09 -45.10
CA ASN A 317 -2.19 9.21 -46.39
C ASN A 317 -3.44 8.31 -46.40
N PRO A 318 -4.66 8.89 -46.38
CA PRO A 318 -5.93 8.16 -46.20
C PRO A 318 -6.37 7.34 -47.43
N ASN A 319 -5.44 7.11 -48.36
CA ASN A 319 -5.59 6.20 -49.48
C ASN A 319 -4.82 4.88 -49.26
N ALA A 320 -3.87 4.83 -48.32
CA ALA A 320 -2.86 3.79 -48.20
C ALA A 320 -3.22 2.74 -47.13
N LYS A 321 -4.33 2.02 -47.34
CA LYS A 321 -4.95 1.10 -46.37
C LYS A 321 -5.26 -0.29 -46.93
N PRO A 322 -5.39 -1.33 -46.09
CA PRO A 322 -5.79 -2.67 -46.49
C PRO A 322 -7.00 -2.70 -47.43
N GLY A 323 -6.82 -3.38 -48.57
CA GLY A 323 -7.91 -3.61 -49.53
C GLY A 323 -8.23 -2.42 -50.45
N GLN A 324 -7.39 -1.39 -50.50
CA GLN A 324 -7.46 -0.36 -51.54
C GLN A 324 -7.42 -0.99 -52.96
N THR A 325 -8.20 -0.43 -53.88
CA THR A 325 -8.32 -0.90 -55.27
C THR A 325 -8.03 0.17 -56.32
N ALA A 326 -7.83 1.42 -55.91
CA ALA A 326 -7.42 2.51 -56.79
C ALA A 326 -5.91 2.44 -57.15
N TYR A 327 -5.57 3.03 -58.29
CA TYR A 327 -4.19 3.18 -58.77
C TYR A 327 -3.80 4.66 -58.79
N PHE A 328 -2.54 4.97 -58.45
CA PHE A 328 -2.09 6.33 -58.16
C PHE A 328 -0.93 6.79 -59.07
N THR A 329 -0.87 8.11 -59.33
CA THR A 329 0.18 8.75 -60.16
C THR A 329 1.43 9.15 -59.38
N ALA A 330 1.32 9.25 -58.06
CA ALA A 330 2.37 9.67 -57.15
C ALA A 330 2.52 8.63 -56.04
N ASP A 331 3.72 8.53 -55.47
CA ASP A 331 3.93 7.71 -54.28
C ASP A 331 3.12 8.26 -53.11
N ARG A 332 2.87 7.42 -52.11
CA ARG A 332 2.02 7.78 -50.97
C ARG A 332 2.65 8.81 -50.02
N GLY A 333 3.93 9.15 -50.19
CA GLY A 333 4.68 10.12 -49.37
C GLY A 333 6.05 9.61 -48.91
N ASP A 334 6.30 8.30 -49.02
CA ASP A 334 7.54 7.60 -48.65
C ASP A 334 8.31 7.01 -49.85
N GLY A 335 7.90 7.32 -51.08
CA GLY A 335 8.43 6.69 -52.30
C GLY A 335 7.82 5.32 -52.63
N SER A 336 6.90 4.79 -51.81
CA SER A 336 6.17 3.55 -52.09
C SER A 336 4.86 3.80 -52.83
N TYR A 337 4.43 2.77 -53.56
CA TYR A 337 3.14 2.72 -54.27
C TYR A 337 2.27 1.56 -53.75
N ASP A 338 2.63 0.96 -52.62
CA ASP A 338 1.82 -0.04 -51.90
C ASP A 338 0.68 0.70 -51.18
N TYR A 339 -0.42 0.97 -51.91
CA TYR A 339 -1.57 1.69 -51.36
C TYR A 339 -2.61 0.73 -50.75
N ASN A 340 -2.48 -0.58 -50.95
CA ASN A 340 -3.38 -1.60 -50.42
C ASN A 340 -2.78 -2.45 -49.27
N CYS A 341 -1.57 -2.09 -48.82
CA CYS A 341 -0.84 -2.70 -47.72
C CYS A 341 -0.51 -4.20 -47.92
N ASN A 342 -0.32 -4.65 -49.16
CA ASN A 342 0.01 -6.04 -49.49
C ASN A 342 1.43 -6.24 -50.04
N LEU A 343 2.26 -5.19 -50.07
CA LEU A 343 3.63 -5.14 -50.62
C LEU A 343 3.72 -5.20 -52.17
N ALA A 344 2.61 -5.07 -52.88
CA ALA A 344 2.60 -4.79 -54.32
C ALA A 344 2.81 -3.29 -54.61
N LYS A 345 2.51 -2.86 -55.84
CA LYS A 345 2.65 -1.46 -56.27
C LYS A 345 1.48 -1.09 -57.18
N GLU A 346 0.59 -0.24 -56.67
CA GLU A 346 -0.60 0.27 -57.36
C GLU A 346 -0.28 1.48 -58.23
N LEU A 347 0.73 1.33 -59.08
CA LEU A 347 1.10 2.32 -60.10
C LEU A 347 -0.02 2.48 -61.13
N GLN A 348 -0.52 3.71 -61.36
CA GLN A 348 -1.43 3.97 -62.49
C GLN A 348 -0.76 3.73 -63.85
N TYR A 349 0.57 3.89 -63.92
CA TYR A 349 1.38 3.64 -65.11
C TYR A 349 2.58 2.75 -64.73
N PRO A 350 2.75 1.57 -65.35
CA PRO A 350 3.81 0.64 -64.98
C PRO A 350 5.20 1.21 -65.26
N ASP A 351 6.16 0.91 -64.39
CA ASP A 351 7.58 1.19 -64.61
C ASP A 351 8.11 0.35 -65.78
N VAL A 352 8.35 0.98 -66.93
CA VAL A 352 8.93 0.31 -68.09
C VAL A 352 10.46 0.28 -67.98
N THR A 353 10.99 -0.72 -67.30
CA THR A 353 12.44 -0.97 -67.22
C THR A 353 12.92 -1.91 -68.30
N GLY A 354 14.05 -1.61 -68.93
CA GLY A 354 14.71 -2.54 -69.86
C GLY A 354 14.24 -2.49 -71.31
N LEU A 355 13.46 -1.48 -71.72
CA LEU A 355 13.23 -1.20 -73.14
C LEU A 355 14.58 -1.02 -73.86
N THR A 356 14.90 -1.99 -74.71
CA THR A 356 15.93 -1.87 -75.74
C THR A 356 15.24 -1.46 -77.05
N CYS A 357 15.98 -0.83 -77.97
CA CYS A 357 15.39 -0.49 -79.28
C CYS A 357 14.89 -1.72 -80.09
N GLY A 358 15.29 -2.95 -79.71
CA GLY A 358 14.81 -4.19 -80.33
C GLY A 358 13.37 -4.57 -79.95
N ASP A 359 12.85 -4.10 -78.82
CA ASP A 359 11.52 -4.47 -78.32
C ASP A 359 10.37 -3.81 -79.13
N CYS A 360 10.68 -2.78 -79.91
CA CYS A 360 9.78 -2.19 -80.90
C CYS A 360 9.81 -2.92 -82.26
N GLY A 361 10.53 -4.05 -82.39
CA GLY A 361 10.59 -4.85 -83.62
C GLY A 361 11.35 -4.19 -84.79
N LEU A 362 12.03 -3.06 -84.55
CA LEU A 362 12.78 -2.35 -85.58
C LEU A 362 14.19 -2.91 -85.71
N LYS A 363 14.58 -3.23 -86.94
CA LYS A 363 15.96 -3.60 -87.24
C LYS A 363 16.88 -2.41 -86.99
N ILE A 364 18.12 -2.77 -86.64
CA ILE A 364 19.26 -1.87 -86.49
C ILE A 364 19.38 -0.97 -87.73
N ASP A 365 19.87 0.26 -87.53
CA ASP A 365 20.18 1.29 -88.56
C ASP A 365 19.04 2.27 -88.93
N SER A 366 18.71 3.25 -88.06
CA SER A 366 18.67 4.70 -88.43
C SER A 366 18.08 5.67 -87.37
N ILE A 367 18.86 6.72 -87.08
CA ILE A 367 18.50 8.15 -86.85
C ILE A 367 17.39 8.50 -85.83
N CYS A 368 17.78 9.23 -84.78
CA CYS A 368 16.87 9.88 -83.82
C CYS A 368 16.46 11.30 -84.26
N TYR A 369 15.23 11.71 -83.97
CA TYR A 369 14.78 13.10 -83.95
C TYR A 369 14.13 13.46 -82.61
N SER A 370 14.30 14.71 -82.17
CA SER A 370 13.58 15.27 -81.03
C SER A 370 12.17 15.72 -81.46
N CYS A 371 11.14 15.17 -80.83
CA CYS A 371 9.77 15.65 -81.01
C CYS A 371 9.57 16.95 -80.22
N GLY A 372 9.06 17.99 -80.89
CA GLY A 372 8.87 19.32 -80.30
C GLY A 372 7.72 19.40 -79.30
N VAL A 373 7.54 20.59 -78.72
CA VAL A 373 6.50 20.88 -77.71
C VAL A 373 5.12 20.97 -78.38
N PHE A 374 4.15 20.19 -77.89
CA PHE A 374 2.74 20.27 -78.30
C PHE A 374 1.88 20.96 -77.23
N PRO A 375 0.87 21.77 -77.60
CA PRO A 375 -0.05 22.34 -76.61
C PRO A 375 -0.91 21.25 -75.96
N GLY A 376 -0.76 21.06 -74.65
CA GLY A 376 -1.63 20.19 -73.84
C GLY A 376 -1.18 18.74 -73.64
N ILE A 377 0.01 18.33 -74.13
CA ILE A 377 0.55 16.98 -73.90
C ILE A 377 2.01 17.07 -73.43
N ASN A 378 2.24 16.79 -72.14
CA ASN A 378 3.56 16.76 -71.51
C ASN A 378 4.10 15.32 -71.42
N THR A 379 4.38 14.68 -72.57
CA THR A 379 4.94 13.32 -72.61
C THR A 379 6.25 13.29 -73.39
N TYR A 380 7.35 12.92 -72.73
CA TYR A 380 8.68 12.83 -73.33
C TYR A 380 8.85 11.51 -74.10
N GLY A 381 9.36 11.57 -75.33
CA GLY A 381 9.69 10.39 -76.13
C GLY A 381 11.04 9.76 -75.75
N PHE A 382 11.17 8.45 -75.94
CA PHE A 382 12.41 7.70 -75.72
C PHE A 382 13.33 7.75 -76.96
N GLY A 383 14.65 7.72 -76.75
CA GLY A 383 15.64 7.61 -77.82
C GLY A 383 16.84 6.75 -77.41
N CYS A 384 17.37 5.97 -78.36
CA CYS A 384 18.54 5.11 -78.17
C CYS A 384 19.80 5.77 -78.76
N ASN A 385 20.91 5.77 -78.01
CA ASN A 385 22.23 6.05 -78.58
C ASN A 385 22.72 4.82 -79.39
N ALA A 386 23.67 5.02 -80.30
CA ALA A 386 24.35 3.99 -81.13
C ALA A 386 25.06 2.85 -80.35
N THR A 387 24.97 2.84 -79.03
CA THR A 387 25.45 1.78 -78.12
C THR A 387 24.31 0.95 -77.49
N ASN A 388 23.08 1.02 -78.04
CA ASN A 388 21.88 0.33 -77.54
C ASN A 388 21.51 0.62 -76.08
N LYS A 389 21.82 1.83 -75.60
CA LYS A 389 21.40 2.32 -74.28
C LYS A 389 20.44 3.51 -74.44
N CYS A 390 19.28 3.41 -73.79
CA CYS A 390 18.40 4.54 -73.56
C CYS A 390 18.99 5.42 -72.44
N SER A 391 19.15 6.71 -72.70
CA SER A 391 19.61 7.71 -71.72
C SER A 391 18.49 8.67 -71.36
N PHE A 392 18.29 8.92 -70.07
CA PHE A 392 17.08 9.57 -69.55
C PHE A 392 17.28 11.07 -69.32
N THR A 393 16.38 11.92 -69.81
CA THR A 393 16.31 13.36 -69.46
C THR A 393 14.89 13.91 -69.67
N GLY A 394 14.01 13.75 -68.68
CA GLY A 394 12.61 14.21 -68.75
C GLY A 394 11.70 13.46 -67.76
N ALA A 395 10.57 14.05 -67.39
CA ALA A 395 9.67 13.47 -66.38
C ALA A 395 8.84 12.29 -66.94
N LYS A 396 8.60 11.26 -66.12
CA LYS A 396 7.73 10.12 -66.46
C LYS A 396 6.27 10.57 -66.55
N SER A 397 5.60 10.37 -67.69
CA SER A 397 4.14 10.52 -67.82
C SER A 397 3.63 9.89 -69.12
N GLY A 398 2.47 9.23 -69.06
CA GLY A 398 1.59 9.04 -70.22
C GLY A 398 1.37 7.61 -70.72
N TYR A 399 0.28 6.98 -70.28
CA TYR A 399 -0.53 6.07 -71.09
C TYR A 399 -2.02 6.44 -70.93
N LYS A 400 -2.84 6.20 -71.96
CA LYS A 400 -4.31 6.23 -71.84
C LYS A 400 -4.87 4.83 -72.09
N GLN A 401 -5.80 4.42 -71.23
CA GLN A 401 -6.31 3.06 -71.09
C GLN A 401 -7.33 2.66 -72.17
N SER A 402 -7.48 1.34 -72.40
CA SER A 402 -8.77 0.64 -72.66
C SER A 402 -8.59 -0.89 -72.69
N VAL A 403 -7.97 -1.50 -71.67
CA VAL A 403 -7.86 -2.96 -71.54
C VAL A 403 -7.94 -3.33 -70.06
N ASP A 404 -8.84 -4.27 -69.73
CA ASP A 404 -8.99 -4.82 -68.37
C ASP A 404 -7.89 -5.81 -68.03
N CYS A 405 -7.57 -5.94 -66.74
CA CYS A 405 -6.50 -6.82 -66.27
C CYS A 405 -6.71 -8.28 -66.73
N GLY A 406 -5.69 -8.89 -67.35
CA GLY A 406 -5.72 -10.27 -67.83
C GLY A 406 -6.17 -10.46 -69.28
N GLN A 407 -6.70 -9.43 -69.94
CA GLN A 407 -7.07 -9.45 -71.36
C GLN A 407 -5.85 -9.23 -72.29
N LEU A 408 -6.05 -9.47 -73.59
CA LEU A 408 -5.07 -9.15 -74.65
C LEU A 408 -5.36 -7.75 -75.20
N GLY A 409 -4.36 -6.86 -75.16
CA GLY A 409 -4.45 -5.52 -75.74
C GLY A 409 -3.81 -5.42 -77.12
N LEU A 410 -4.28 -4.45 -77.91
CA LEU A 410 -3.57 -3.99 -79.12
C LEU A 410 -2.70 -2.78 -78.77
N LEU A 411 -1.41 -2.86 -79.09
CA LEU A 411 -0.49 -1.74 -78.95
C LEU A 411 -0.58 -0.85 -80.19
N TYR A 412 -1.04 0.39 -80.03
CA TYR A 412 -0.99 1.41 -81.08
C TYR A 412 0.25 2.29 -80.89
N SER A 413 1.25 2.12 -81.74
CA SER A 413 2.26 3.17 -81.96
C SER A 413 1.59 4.39 -82.60
N CYS A 414 2.07 5.59 -82.30
CA CYS A 414 1.53 6.81 -82.88
C CYS A 414 1.58 6.77 -84.42
N GLU A 415 0.47 7.15 -85.04
CA GLU A 415 0.26 7.01 -86.47
C GLU A 415 1.25 7.86 -87.29
N GLN A 416 1.84 7.23 -88.30
CA GLN A 416 1.79 7.82 -89.64
C GLN A 416 1.03 6.86 -90.54
N CYS A 417 -0.10 7.33 -91.06
CA CYS A 417 -0.75 6.68 -92.18
C CYS A 417 0.21 6.67 -93.38
N SER A 418 0.63 5.48 -93.81
CA SER A 418 0.46 5.12 -95.21
C SER A 418 0.45 3.60 -95.41
N ALA A 419 -0.77 3.06 -95.54
CA ALA A 419 -1.10 1.85 -96.28
C ALA A 419 -0.14 0.64 -96.19
N THR A 420 0.24 0.17 -95.00
CA THR A 420 0.63 -1.24 -94.82
C THR A 420 0.05 -1.81 -93.54
N THR A 421 -0.71 -2.90 -93.65
CA THR A 421 -1.30 -3.62 -92.51
C THR A 421 -0.23 -4.38 -91.74
N ASN A 422 0.32 -3.78 -90.69
CA ASN A 422 1.16 -4.50 -89.75
C ASN A 422 0.30 -5.34 -88.81
N THR A 423 0.36 -6.66 -88.99
CA THR A 423 -0.37 -7.63 -88.18
C THR A 423 0.28 -7.84 -86.82
N GLY A 424 -0.43 -7.44 -85.77
CA GLY A 424 -0.50 -8.16 -84.49
C GLY A 424 0.80 -8.38 -83.71
N VAL A 425 1.02 -7.53 -82.70
CA VAL A 425 1.62 -7.96 -81.43
C VAL A 425 0.58 -7.78 -80.34
N SER A 426 -0.05 -8.88 -79.93
CA SER A 426 -1.00 -8.92 -78.82
C SER A 426 -0.26 -9.24 -77.52
N THR A 427 -0.11 -8.27 -76.63
CA THR A 427 0.49 -8.50 -75.31
C THR A 427 -0.61 -8.83 -74.29
N LYS A 428 -0.37 -9.83 -73.45
CA LYS A 428 -1.27 -10.16 -72.34
C LYS A 428 -0.95 -9.25 -71.17
N GLN A 429 -1.94 -8.48 -70.72
CA GLN A 429 -1.78 -7.61 -69.56
C GLN A 429 -1.66 -8.47 -68.30
N GLY A 430 -0.43 -8.63 -67.82
CA GLY A 430 -0.13 -9.43 -66.64
C GLY A 430 -0.66 -8.75 -65.39
N CYS A 431 -1.67 -9.34 -64.76
CA CYS A 431 -2.04 -8.99 -63.40
C CYS A 431 -0.94 -9.45 -62.44
N ARG A 432 -0.70 -8.63 -61.42
CA ARG A 432 -0.02 -9.03 -60.18
C ARG A 432 -1.05 -9.03 -59.07
#